data_AF-A0A2T7LE78-F1
#
_entry.id   AF-A0A2T7LE78-F1
#
_cell.length_a   1.000
_cell.length_b   1.000
_cell.length_c   1.000
_cell.angle_alpha   90.00
_cell.angle_beta   90.00
_cell.angle_gamma   90.00
#
_symmetry.space_group_name_H-M   'P 1'
#
loop_
_entity.id
_entity.type
_entity.pdbx_description
1 polymer ?
#
loop_
_entity_poly.entity_id
_entity_poly.type
_entity_poly.pdbx_seq_one_letter_code
_entity_poly.pdbx_strand_id
1 'polypeptide(L)'
;MNRLELTGLTAGPAQVWGGVRLVPLIREAPVAGLRLHREVYEGLGAGIVELDPRSHYISYIPHGLVADWSGEEDGGRGPGAGRQSAAYGTQFGGGDAPRAIPLPPVAHHRMAKRRPGDRLRFLPLHLALEGYLALHFGGPSTAWEEWSRTALRDGLSPRAEDAYLGRSVRGLGDALRIFEIHPGQCGVMVYVSDALAAAFVVPHPDDYRLLHASLVEDLYGELVHQYALYGAPVADTPVRIGGADHIRDLGELRSAARAQERAWAEAHGTLFARELLDTSYAFERVYRMKSFTLWRFLPPFVRDGGGQHIGETITDHRGQVAYLKTFRLSDAQIRRGHLLRTVAGADWQLDRAAAALGSSREELVRRMRAAGFSALLKSSL
;
A
#
# COMPACT_ATOMS: atom_id res chain seq x y z
N MET A 1 4.26 11.10 -14.21
CA MET A 1 3.71 11.19 -12.85
C MET A 1 4.85 10.97 -11.87
N ASN A 2 5.07 11.89 -10.94
CA ASN A 2 6.12 11.80 -9.90
C ASN A 2 5.59 12.07 -8.49
N ARG A 3 4.30 12.34 -8.32
CA ARG A 3 3.64 12.51 -7.02
C ARG A 3 2.29 11.81 -7.05
N LEU A 4 1.76 11.51 -5.87
CA LEU A 4 0.40 11.00 -5.71
C LEU A 4 -0.56 12.17 -5.56
N GLU A 5 -1.65 12.15 -6.32
CA GLU A 5 -2.72 13.13 -6.21
C GLU A 5 -4.03 12.42 -5.90
N LEU A 6 -4.71 12.84 -4.84
CA LEU A 6 -6.02 12.32 -4.46
C LEU A 6 -7.14 13.04 -5.23
N THR A 7 -6.92 13.37 -6.49
CA THR A 7 -7.85 14.16 -7.31
C THR A 7 -9.22 13.47 -7.40
N GLY A 8 -10.27 14.20 -7.00
CA GLY A 8 -11.64 13.69 -6.91
C GLY A 8 -11.93 12.86 -5.66
N LEU A 9 -11.01 12.80 -4.69
CA LEU A 9 -11.28 12.30 -3.35
C LEU A 9 -11.22 13.47 -2.36
N THR A 10 -12.18 13.51 -1.45
CA THR A 10 -12.25 14.48 -0.36
C THR A 10 -12.15 13.75 0.96
N ALA A 11 -11.25 14.19 1.83
CA ALA A 11 -11.16 13.68 3.19
C ALA A 11 -12.39 14.13 3.99
N GLY A 12 -13.17 13.17 4.48
CA GLY A 12 -14.27 13.44 5.41
C GLY A 12 -13.78 13.51 6.86
N PRO A 13 -14.69 13.77 7.81
CA PRO A 13 -14.35 13.86 9.23
C PRO A 13 -13.76 12.54 9.75
N ALA A 14 -12.68 12.65 10.53
CA ALA A 14 -12.06 11.50 11.18
C ALA A 14 -12.99 10.84 12.20
N GLN A 15 -12.89 9.53 12.33
CA GLN A 15 -13.40 8.77 13.47
C GLN A 15 -12.21 8.16 14.21
N VAL A 16 -12.19 8.29 15.53
CA VAL A 16 -11.07 7.87 16.39
C VAL A 16 -11.51 6.77 17.33
N TRP A 17 -10.72 5.71 17.43
CA TRP A 17 -10.90 4.64 18.40
C TRP A 17 -9.55 4.25 19.02
N GLY A 18 -9.37 4.62 20.29
CA GLY A 18 -8.10 4.41 21.00
C GLY A 18 -6.93 5.10 20.29
N GLY A 19 -5.92 4.33 19.89
CA GLY A 19 -4.75 4.83 19.15
C GLY A 19 -4.96 4.92 17.63
N VAL A 20 -6.14 4.58 17.11
CA VAL A 20 -6.41 4.51 15.67
C VAL A 20 -7.32 5.64 15.24
N ARG A 21 -6.95 6.36 14.18
CA ARG A 21 -7.79 7.36 13.52
C ARG A 21 -8.03 6.93 12.08
N LEU A 22 -9.30 6.87 11.69
CA LEU A 22 -9.75 6.51 10.35
C LEU A 22 -10.33 7.76 9.69
N VAL A 23 -9.74 8.16 8.57
CA VAL A 23 -10.22 9.30 7.78
C VAL A 23 -10.87 8.79 6.50
N PRO A 24 -12.19 8.93 6.32
CA PRO A 24 -12.86 8.49 5.11
C PRO A 24 -12.40 9.31 3.90
N LEU A 25 -12.18 8.64 2.78
CA LEU A 25 -11.96 9.27 1.48
C LEU A 25 -13.23 9.13 0.65
N ILE A 26 -13.87 10.25 0.37
CA ILE A 26 -15.21 10.33 -0.24
C ILE A 26 -15.05 10.79 -1.68
N ARG A 27 -15.85 10.20 -2.58
CA ARG A 27 -15.93 10.61 -3.98
C ARG A 27 -17.36 11.03 -4.29
N GLU A 28 -17.53 12.10 -5.05
CA GLU A 28 -18.85 12.57 -5.48
C GLU A 28 -19.52 11.58 -6.45
N ALA A 29 -18.76 11.10 -7.44
CA ALA A 29 -19.22 10.11 -8.41
C ALA A 29 -18.20 8.96 -8.52
N PRO A 30 -18.60 7.68 -8.40
CA PRO A 30 -17.69 6.53 -8.54
C PRO A 30 -16.90 6.54 -9.84
N VAL A 31 -15.74 5.89 -9.85
CA VAL A 31 -14.97 5.69 -11.08
C VAL A 31 -15.73 4.71 -11.98
N ALA A 32 -16.20 5.18 -13.13
CA ALA A 32 -16.92 4.37 -14.09
C ALA A 32 -15.98 3.37 -14.79
N GLY A 33 -16.50 2.20 -15.15
CA GLY A 33 -15.78 1.22 -15.97
C GLY A 33 -14.69 0.43 -15.26
N LEU A 34 -14.50 0.58 -13.94
CA LEU A 34 -13.58 -0.24 -13.15
C LEU A 34 -14.23 -0.66 -11.83
N ARG A 35 -14.17 -1.95 -11.50
CA ARG A 35 -14.57 -2.50 -10.21
C ARG A 35 -13.43 -3.32 -9.60
N LEU A 36 -13.35 -3.33 -8.28
CA LEU A 36 -12.42 -4.16 -7.53
C LEU A 36 -13.14 -5.18 -6.67
N HIS A 37 -12.67 -6.43 -6.72
CA HIS A 37 -13.23 -7.52 -5.94
C HIS A 37 -12.13 -8.29 -5.22
N ARG A 38 -12.48 -8.85 -4.06
CA ARG A 38 -11.58 -9.72 -3.29
C ARG A 38 -11.60 -11.14 -3.86
N GLU A 39 -10.42 -11.73 -4.07
CA GLU A 39 -10.25 -13.16 -4.31
C GLU A 39 -9.58 -13.77 -3.07
N VAL A 40 -10.31 -14.58 -2.29
CA VAL A 40 -9.78 -15.24 -1.10
C VAL A 40 -9.07 -16.52 -1.50
N TYR A 41 -7.91 -16.80 -0.92
CA TYR A 41 -7.19 -18.06 -1.14
C TYR A 41 -7.49 -19.05 -0.02
N GLU A 42 -7.70 -20.31 -0.40
CA GLU A 42 -7.85 -21.41 0.55
C GLU A 42 -6.50 -21.74 1.21
N GLY A 43 -6.53 -22.04 2.51
CA GLY A 43 -5.34 -22.34 3.32
C GLY A 43 -4.93 -21.23 4.29
N LEU A 44 -3.85 -21.44 5.04
CA LEU A 44 -3.33 -20.49 6.06
C LEU A 44 -2.69 -19.23 5.45
N GLY A 45 -2.98 -18.90 4.19
CA GLY A 45 -2.43 -17.74 3.47
C GLY A 45 -0.97 -17.87 3.04
N ALA A 46 -0.19 -18.85 3.49
CA ALA A 46 1.19 -19.00 3.02
C ALA A 46 1.25 -19.42 1.53
N GLY A 47 1.94 -18.64 0.70
CA GLY A 47 2.09 -18.90 -0.73
C GLY A 47 3.49 -18.55 -1.26
N ILE A 48 3.90 -19.27 -2.31
CA ILE A 48 5.09 -18.94 -3.10
C ILE A 48 4.66 -17.97 -4.20
N VAL A 49 5.30 -16.82 -4.29
CA VAL A 49 5.07 -15.84 -5.34
C VAL A 49 6.23 -15.87 -6.32
N GLU A 50 5.92 -16.17 -7.57
CA GLU A 50 6.84 -16.14 -8.71
C GLU A 50 6.95 -14.70 -9.23
N LEU A 51 8.17 -14.16 -9.23
CA LEU A 51 8.52 -12.87 -9.82
C LEU A 51 8.93 -13.05 -11.28
N ASP A 52 9.84 -14.01 -11.51
CA ASP A 52 10.38 -14.40 -12.80
C ASP A 52 10.75 -15.91 -12.76
N PRO A 53 11.21 -16.54 -13.87
CA PRO A 53 11.52 -17.97 -13.90
C PRO A 53 12.58 -18.46 -12.88
N ARG A 54 13.39 -17.56 -12.32
CA ARG A 54 14.48 -17.86 -11.38
C ARG A 54 14.27 -17.26 -10.00
N SER A 55 13.36 -16.29 -9.85
CA SER A 55 13.12 -15.58 -8.60
C SER A 55 11.71 -15.81 -8.05
N HIS A 56 11.65 -16.23 -6.79
CA HIS A 56 10.41 -16.36 -6.04
C HIS A 56 10.61 -15.94 -4.58
N TYR A 57 9.52 -15.64 -3.89
CA TYR A 57 9.52 -15.40 -2.45
C TYR A 57 8.33 -16.11 -1.79
N ILE A 58 8.42 -16.33 -0.47
CA ILE A 58 7.33 -16.90 0.32
C ILE A 58 6.74 -15.76 1.15
N SER A 59 5.41 -15.63 1.13
CA SER A 59 4.70 -14.62 1.91
C SER A 59 3.34 -15.13 2.37
N TYR A 60 2.78 -14.44 3.37
CA TYR A 60 1.38 -14.57 3.73
C TYR A 60 0.50 -13.72 2.81
N ILE A 61 -0.39 -14.39 2.09
CA ILE A 61 -1.29 -13.90 1.05
C ILE A 61 -2.72 -14.30 1.42
N PRO A 62 -3.43 -13.49 2.21
CA PRO A 62 -4.79 -13.82 2.64
C PRO A 62 -5.80 -13.65 1.51
N HIS A 63 -5.54 -12.72 0.58
CA HIS A 63 -6.39 -12.46 -0.56
C HIS A 63 -5.63 -11.73 -1.67
N GLY A 64 -6.14 -11.84 -2.90
CA GLY A 64 -5.81 -10.97 -4.02
C GLY A 64 -6.95 -10.00 -4.32
N LEU A 65 -6.66 -9.04 -5.18
CA LEU A 65 -7.66 -8.16 -5.77
C LEU A 65 -7.82 -8.50 -7.25
N VAL A 66 -9.06 -8.48 -7.71
CA VAL A 66 -9.41 -8.64 -9.12
C VAL A 66 -9.97 -7.32 -9.63
N ALA A 67 -9.21 -6.69 -10.52
CA ALA A 67 -9.68 -5.56 -11.31
C ALA A 67 -10.49 -6.06 -12.49
N ASP A 68 -11.74 -5.58 -12.61
CA ASP A 68 -12.65 -5.85 -13.72
C ASP A 68 -12.98 -4.53 -14.42
N TRP A 69 -12.61 -4.43 -15.70
CA TRP A 69 -12.88 -3.27 -16.55
C TRP A 69 -13.80 -3.58 -17.73
N SER A 70 -14.55 -4.68 -17.65
CA SER A 70 -15.50 -5.08 -18.70
C SER A 70 -16.61 -4.04 -18.95
N GLY A 71 -16.96 -3.24 -17.93
CA GLY A 71 -17.97 -2.18 -18.02
C GLY A 71 -17.53 -0.93 -18.81
N GLU A 72 -16.31 -0.88 -19.34
CA GLU A 72 -15.81 0.26 -20.13
C GLU A 72 -16.44 0.34 -21.54
N GLU A 73 -16.80 -0.80 -22.15
CA GLU A 73 -17.31 -0.84 -23.53
C GLU A 73 -18.76 -0.33 -23.69
N ASP A 74 -19.58 -0.39 -22.64
CA ASP A 74 -21.02 -0.07 -22.73
C ASP A 74 -21.36 1.43 -22.69
N GLY A 75 -20.35 2.32 -22.65
CA GLY A 75 -20.50 3.77 -22.95
C GLY A 75 -21.67 4.50 -22.27
N GLY A 76 -22.17 3.99 -21.13
CA GLY A 76 -23.34 4.51 -20.44
C GLY A 76 -24.65 4.58 -21.26
N ARG A 77 -24.77 3.92 -22.43
CA ARG A 77 -25.89 4.15 -23.37
C ARG A 77 -26.54 2.90 -24.00
N GLY A 78 -26.22 1.69 -23.53
CA GLY A 78 -26.99 0.48 -23.88
C GLY A 78 -28.11 0.20 -22.86
N PRO A 79 -29.13 -0.62 -23.19
CA PRO A 79 -30.15 -1.08 -22.22
C PRO A 79 -29.60 -1.97 -21.08
N GLY A 80 -28.27 -2.13 -20.99
CA GLY A 80 -27.51 -2.74 -19.91
C GLY A 80 -26.45 -1.81 -19.29
N ALA A 81 -26.48 -0.51 -19.60
CA ALA A 81 -25.64 0.51 -18.95
C ALA A 81 -26.03 0.60 -17.46
N GLY A 82 -25.26 -0.09 -16.62
CA GLY A 82 -25.62 -0.35 -15.23
C GLY A 82 -25.92 -1.81 -14.92
N ARG A 83 -25.53 -2.78 -15.78
CA ARG A 83 -25.26 -4.15 -15.29
C ARG A 83 -24.11 -4.06 -14.30
N GLN A 84 -24.50 -3.76 -13.07
CA GLN A 84 -23.75 -4.01 -11.86
C GLN A 84 -23.19 -5.42 -12.01
N SER A 85 -21.88 -5.51 -12.26
CA SER A 85 -21.12 -6.71 -11.97
C SER A 85 -21.13 -6.87 -10.46
N ALA A 86 -22.27 -7.32 -9.92
CA ALA A 86 -22.38 -7.83 -8.58
C ALA A 86 -21.81 -9.25 -8.63
N ALA A 87 -20.51 -9.37 -8.36
CA ALA A 87 -19.91 -10.66 -8.11
C ALA A 87 -20.23 -11.04 -6.66
N TYR A 88 -21.35 -11.75 -6.48
CA TYR A 88 -21.53 -12.61 -5.31
C TYR A 88 -20.29 -13.51 -5.24
N GLY A 89 -19.62 -13.54 -4.09
CA GLY A 89 -18.45 -14.37 -3.88
C GLY A 89 -18.77 -15.81 -4.26
N THR A 90 -18.23 -16.28 -5.37
CA THR A 90 -18.35 -17.68 -5.76
C THR A 90 -17.38 -18.48 -4.90
N GLN A 91 -17.84 -18.85 -3.70
CA GLN A 91 -17.31 -20.02 -3.01
C GLN A 91 -17.81 -21.26 -3.76
N PHE A 92 -16.89 -22.13 -4.17
CA PHE A 92 -17.24 -23.53 -4.38
C PHE A 92 -17.25 -24.19 -2.99
N GLY A 93 -18.38 -24.78 -2.63
CA GLY A 93 -18.72 -25.10 -1.24
C GLY A 93 -18.16 -26.42 -0.69
N GLY A 94 -18.37 -26.57 0.61
CA GLY A 94 -18.87 -27.80 1.25
C GLY A 94 -17.97 -29.02 1.22
N GLY A 95 -17.08 -29.15 2.20
CA GLY A 95 -16.44 -30.41 2.55
C GLY A 95 -16.27 -30.53 4.06
N ASP A 96 -16.62 -31.68 4.62
CA ASP A 96 -16.46 -32.02 6.03
C ASP A 96 -15.02 -31.76 6.52
N ALA A 97 -14.88 -31.34 7.78
CA ALA A 97 -13.61 -31.04 8.40
C ALA A 97 -12.67 -32.28 8.41
N PRO A 98 -11.51 -32.24 7.75
CA PRO A 98 -10.59 -33.37 7.73
C PRO A 98 -9.94 -33.57 9.10
N ARG A 99 -9.98 -34.80 9.61
CA ARG A 99 -9.42 -35.23 10.92
C ARG A 99 -7.89 -35.34 10.97
N ALA A 100 -7.19 -34.83 9.97
CA ALA A 100 -5.76 -34.60 9.98
C ALA A 100 -5.46 -33.50 8.96
N ILE A 101 -4.61 -32.53 9.30
CA ILE A 101 -4.18 -31.47 8.38
C ILE A 101 -2.88 -31.96 7.72
N PRO A 102 -2.90 -32.57 6.52
CA PRO A 102 -1.72 -32.50 5.67
C PRO A 102 -1.43 -31.01 5.43
N LEU A 103 -0.19 -30.58 5.66
CA LEU A 103 0.22 -29.23 5.26
C LEU A 103 -0.17 -29.05 3.79
N PRO A 104 -1.08 -28.11 3.46
CA PRO A 104 -1.48 -27.94 2.07
C PRO A 104 -0.22 -27.64 1.24
N PRO A 105 -0.12 -28.18 0.01
CA PRO A 105 0.96 -27.80 -0.89
C PRO A 105 0.96 -26.27 -1.02
N VAL A 106 2.13 -25.65 -0.80
CA VAL A 106 2.25 -24.19 -0.82
C VAL A 106 1.83 -23.69 -2.20
N ALA A 107 0.78 -22.87 -2.26
CA ALA A 107 0.22 -22.44 -3.53
C ALA A 107 1.19 -21.51 -4.26
N HIS A 108 1.36 -21.74 -5.57
CA HIS A 108 2.18 -20.88 -6.44
C HIS A 108 1.32 -19.76 -7.03
N HIS A 109 1.79 -18.52 -6.90
CA HIS A 109 1.07 -17.32 -7.30
C HIS A 109 1.94 -16.42 -8.17
N ARG A 110 1.32 -15.73 -9.12
CA ARG A 110 1.96 -14.62 -9.85
C ARG A 110 1.51 -13.29 -9.28
N MET A 111 2.42 -12.32 -9.24
CA MET A 111 2.14 -10.95 -8.79
C MET A 111 0.91 -10.33 -9.46
N ALA A 112 0.85 -10.43 -10.78
CA ALA A 112 -0.28 -10.04 -11.61
C ALA A 112 -0.54 -11.17 -12.61
N LYS A 113 -1.81 -11.58 -12.74
CA LYS A 113 -2.26 -12.65 -13.61
C LYS A 113 -3.50 -12.20 -14.36
N ARG A 114 -3.38 -12.11 -15.69
CA ARG A 114 -4.54 -11.89 -16.56
C ARG A 114 -5.52 -13.05 -16.40
N ARG A 115 -6.80 -12.73 -16.23
CA ARG A 115 -7.90 -13.69 -16.24
C ARG A 115 -8.62 -13.62 -17.59
N PRO A 116 -9.45 -14.62 -17.95
CA PRO A 116 -10.29 -14.51 -19.14
C PRO A 116 -11.12 -13.22 -19.13
N GLY A 117 -11.27 -12.60 -20.31
CA GLY A 117 -11.95 -11.31 -20.46
C GLY A 117 -11.11 -10.11 -20.00
N ASP A 118 -11.84 -9.07 -19.58
CA ASP A 118 -11.32 -7.76 -19.14
C ASP A 118 -11.03 -7.76 -17.63
N ARG A 119 -10.22 -8.74 -17.19
CA ARG A 119 -9.93 -8.96 -15.76
C ARG A 119 -8.46 -9.19 -15.47
N LEU A 120 -7.98 -8.61 -14.37
CA LEU A 120 -6.62 -8.76 -13.86
C LEU A 120 -6.66 -9.09 -12.37
N ARG A 121 -6.09 -10.25 -11.99
CA ARG A 121 -5.82 -10.60 -10.60
C ARG A 121 -4.45 -10.07 -10.22
N PHE A 122 -4.36 -9.29 -9.16
CA PHE A 122 -3.10 -8.84 -8.59
C PHE A 122 -3.08 -9.02 -7.08
N LEU A 123 -1.88 -9.09 -6.52
CA LEU A 123 -1.70 -9.28 -5.09
C LEU A 123 -1.43 -7.90 -4.44
N PRO A 124 -2.36 -7.35 -3.63
CA PRO A 124 -2.22 -6.05 -2.98
C PRO A 124 -1.05 -5.99 -1.98
N LEU A 125 -0.02 -5.18 -2.22
CA LEU A 125 1.15 -5.00 -1.34
C LEU A 125 1.85 -6.29 -0.89
N HIS A 126 1.76 -7.37 -1.67
CA HIS A 126 2.30 -8.68 -1.27
C HIS A 126 3.80 -8.81 -1.39
N LEU A 127 4.48 -7.80 -1.92
CA LEU A 127 5.92 -7.72 -1.80
C LEU A 127 6.23 -7.23 -0.39
N ALA A 128 6.90 -8.08 0.39
CA ALA A 128 7.78 -7.57 1.43
C ALA A 128 8.64 -6.46 0.81
N LEU A 129 8.98 -5.41 1.57
CA LEU A 129 9.83 -4.33 1.07
C LEU A 129 11.00 -4.87 0.24
N GLU A 130 11.65 -5.93 0.70
CA GLU A 130 12.80 -6.53 0.02
C GLU A 130 12.47 -7.17 -1.34
N GLY A 131 11.28 -7.74 -1.52
CA GLY A 131 10.82 -8.16 -2.85
C GLY A 131 10.62 -6.97 -3.79
N TYR A 132 10.16 -5.84 -3.23
CA TYR A 132 10.06 -4.57 -3.94
C TYR A 132 11.46 -4.04 -4.32
N LEU A 133 12.36 -3.94 -3.35
CA LEU A 133 13.73 -3.47 -3.57
C LEU A 133 14.49 -4.35 -4.57
N ALA A 134 14.32 -5.68 -4.52
CA ALA A 134 14.90 -6.61 -5.48
C ALA A 134 14.43 -6.36 -6.92
N LEU A 135 13.12 -6.15 -7.12
CA LEU A 135 12.57 -5.83 -8.43
C LEU A 135 13.10 -4.50 -8.98
N HIS A 136 13.31 -3.51 -8.12
CA HIS A 136 13.68 -2.16 -8.56
C HIS A 136 15.18 -1.90 -8.66
N PHE A 137 15.99 -2.45 -7.74
CA PHE A 137 17.43 -2.20 -7.72
C PHE A 137 18.24 -3.33 -8.37
N GLY A 138 17.64 -4.52 -8.52
CA GLY A 138 18.33 -5.69 -9.05
C GLY A 138 19.53 -6.09 -8.18
N GLY A 139 20.53 -6.71 -8.80
CA GLY A 139 21.81 -7.04 -8.17
C GLY A 139 22.99 -6.56 -9.03
N PRO A 140 24.24 -6.76 -8.57
CA PRO A 140 25.41 -6.45 -9.36
C PRO A 140 25.41 -7.27 -10.65
N SER A 141 25.36 -6.60 -11.80
CA SER A 141 25.40 -7.26 -13.12
C SER A 141 26.82 -7.59 -13.58
N THR A 142 27.81 -6.92 -12.98
CA THR A 142 29.23 -7.13 -13.24
C THR A 142 29.87 -7.84 -12.05
N ALA A 143 30.70 -8.83 -12.34
CA ALA A 143 31.43 -9.62 -11.34
C ALA A 143 32.60 -8.83 -10.75
N TRP A 144 32.30 -7.85 -9.90
CA TRP A 144 33.31 -7.14 -9.12
C TRP A 144 33.90 -8.04 -8.02
N GLU A 145 35.13 -7.77 -7.60
CA GLU A 145 35.82 -8.58 -6.60
C GLU A 145 35.13 -8.57 -5.23
N GLU A 146 34.25 -7.61 -4.99
CA GLU A 146 33.61 -7.37 -3.71
C GLU A 146 32.36 -8.19 -3.48
N TRP A 147 31.69 -8.59 -4.56
CA TRP A 147 30.39 -9.25 -4.50
C TRP A 147 30.54 -10.76 -4.39
N SER A 148 29.71 -11.38 -3.54
CA SER A 148 29.65 -12.82 -3.41
C SER A 148 29.12 -13.46 -4.70
N ARG A 149 29.48 -14.72 -4.97
CA ARG A 149 28.93 -15.47 -6.11
C ARG A 149 27.40 -15.59 -6.01
N THR A 150 26.88 -15.69 -4.79
CA THR A 150 25.45 -15.70 -4.50
C THR A 150 24.80 -14.36 -4.89
N ALA A 151 25.43 -13.22 -4.59
CA ALA A 151 24.92 -11.90 -4.99
C ALA A 151 24.85 -11.72 -6.51
N LEU A 152 25.82 -12.27 -7.24
CA LEU A 152 25.82 -12.25 -8.71
C LEU A 152 24.76 -13.18 -9.32
N ARG A 153 24.49 -14.32 -8.67
CA ARG A 153 23.55 -15.34 -9.15
C ARG A 153 22.09 -14.99 -8.80
N ASP A 154 21.87 -14.61 -7.55
CA ASP A 154 20.54 -14.49 -6.92
C ASP A 154 20.19 -13.02 -6.61
N GLY A 155 21.07 -12.08 -6.96
CA GLY A 155 20.87 -10.65 -6.73
C GLY A 155 20.75 -10.34 -5.24
N LEU A 156 19.60 -9.80 -4.86
CA LEU A 156 19.27 -9.47 -3.47
C LEU A 156 18.64 -10.64 -2.68
N SER A 157 18.40 -11.81 -3.26
CA SER A 157 17.74 -12.95 -2.62
C SER A 157 18.70 -13.88 -1.84
N PRO A 158 18.27 -14.59 -0.76
CA PRO A 158 16.99 -14.52 -0.06
C PRO A 158 16.93 -13.40 0.99
N ARG A 159 15.75 -12.82 1.19
CA ARG A 159 15.50 -11.80 2.22
C ARG A 159 14.17 -11.98 2.90
N ALA A 160 14.16 -11.62 4.18
CA ALA A 160 12.98 -11.58 5.03
C ALA A 160 12.85 -10.17 5.60
N GLU A 161 11.62 -9.67 5.62
CA GLU A 161 11.23 -8.47 6.35
C GLU A 161 10.07 -8.83 7.25
N ASP A 162 10.06 -8.23 8.43
CA ASP A 162 8.92 -8.32 9.31
C ASP A 162 7.82 -7.38 8.81
N ALA A 163 6.65 -7.95 8.60
CA ALA A 163 5.43 -7.23 8.33
C ALA A 163 4.34 -7.79 9.25
N TYR A 164 3.50 -6.90 9.77
CA TYR A 164 2.50 -7.23 10.77
C TYR A 164 1.12 -7.13 10.14
N LEU A 165 0.28 -8.11 10.44
CA LEU A 165 -1.09 -8.07 9.96
C LEU A 165 -1.88 -7.00 10.70
N GLY A 166 -2.90 -6.44 10.05
CA GLY A 166 -3.77 -5.45 10.68
C GLY A 166 -4.39 -5.94 12.00
N ARG A 167 -4.66 -7.25 12.13
CA ARG A 167 -5.10 -7.88 13.40
C ARG A 167 -4.09 -7.75 14.54
N SER A 168 -2.81 -7.56 14.23
CA SER A 168 -1.73 -7.31 15.18
C SER A 168 -1.54 -5.83 15.49
N VAL A 169 -2.20 -4.93 14.75
CA VAL A 169 -2.25 -3.49 15.06
C VAL A 169 -3.32 -3.28 16.12
N ARG A 170 -2.90 -3.05 17.36
CA ARG A 170 -3.79 -2.89 18.50
C ARG A 170 -4.86 -1.83 18.23
N GLY A 171 -6.12 -2.20 18.41
CA GLY A 171 -7.28 -1.32 18.24
C GLY A 171 -7.79 -1.19 16.80
N LEU A 172 -7.05 -1.63 15.76
CA LEU A 172 -7.48 -1.49 14.37
C LEU A 172 -8.75 -2.29 14.06
N GLY A 173 -8.82 -3.54 14.53
CA GLY A 173 -10.00 -4.39 14.32
C GLY A 173 -11.28 -3.80 14.94
N ASP A 174 -11.18 -3.26 16.17
CA ASP A 174 -12.30 -2.58 16.81
C ASP A 174 -12.65 -1.25 16.16
N ALA A 175 -11.64 -0.48 15.75
CA ALA A 175 -11.84 0.77 15.03
C ALA A 175 -12.65 0.51 13.75
N LEU A 176 -12.25 -0.46 12.93
CA LEU A 176 -12.97 -0.83 11.70
C LEU A 176 -14.40 -1.33 12.00
N ARG A 177 -14.59 -2.10 13.07
CA ARG A 177 -15.91 -2.62 13.44
C ARG A 177 -16.90 -1.51 13.84
N ILE A 178 -16.42 -0.46 14.50
CA ILE A 178 -17.25 0.65 14.99
C ILE A 178 -17.37 1.77 13.96
N PHE A 179 -16.42 1.84 13.02
CA PHE A 179 -16.33 2.88 12.02
C PHE A 179 -17.60 2.95 11.14
N GLU A 180 -18.26 4.11 11.17
CA GLU A 180 -19.39 4.37 10.30
C GLU A 180 -18.93 4.69 8.88
N ILE A 181 -19.33 3.87 7.91
CA ILE A 181 -18.95 4.04 6.51
C ILE A 181 -19.85 5.08 5.84
N HIS A 182 -19.25 6.17 5.37
CA HIS A 182 -19.99 7.22 4.67
C HIS A 182 -20.56 6.71 3.32
N PRO A 183 -21.77 7.15 2.88
CA PRO A 183 -22.40 6.67 1.65
C PRO A 183 -21.52 6.70 0.40
N GLY A 184 -20.78 7.79 0.19
CA GLY A 184 -19.84 7.99 -0.93
C GLY A 184 -18.39 7.59 -0.63
N GLN A 185 -18.13 6.88 0.48
CA GLN A 185 -16.77 6.52 0.87
C GLN A 185 -16.19 5.49 -0.09
N CYS A 186 -15.12 5.86 -0.78
CA CYS A 186 -14.37 5.00 -1.68
C CYS A 186 -13.01 4.60 -1.10
N GLY A 187 -12.69 5.02 0.11
CA GLY A 187 -11.41 4.72 0.73
C GLY A 187 -11.29 5.20 2.16
N VAL A 188 -10.12 4.97 2.74
CA VAL A 188 -9.76 5.41 4.09
C VAL A 188 -8.26 5.65 4.18
N MET A 189 -7.87 6.68 4.93
CA MET A 189 -6.51 6.84 5.43
C MET A 189 -6.50 6.40 6.89
N VAL A 190 -5.60 5.46 7.20
CA VAL A 190 -5.46 4.85 8.52
C VAL A 190 -4.27 5.49 9.20
N TYR A 191 -4.51 6.07 10.38
CA TYR A 191 -3.48 6.65 11.23
C TYR A 191 -3.40 5.85 12.52
N VAL A 192 -2.18 5.62 13.00
CA VAL A 192 -1.91 4.96 14.27
C VAL A 192 -1.00 5.89 15.07
N SER A 193 -1.47 6.33 16.23
CA SER A 193 -0.82 7.36 17.06
C SER A 193 -0.47 8.62 16.24
N ASP A 194 -1.45 9.10 15.46
CA ASP A 194 -1.36 10.23 14.52
C ASP A 194 -0.30 10.12 13.41
N ALA A 195 0.33 8.95 13.29
CA ALA A 195 1.25 8.63 12.21
C ALA A 195 0.47 7.94 11.08
N LEU A 196 0.59 8.42 9.83
CA LEU A 196 -0.08 7.79 8.69
C LEU A 196 0.48 6.38 8.48
N ALA A 197 -0.37 5.37 8.63
CA ALA A 197 0.02 3.96 8.55
C ALA A 197 -0.18 3.40 7.14
N ALA A 198 -1.34 3.70 6.54
CA ALA A 198 -1.69 3.26 5.19
C ALA A 198 -2.81 4.14 4.60
N ALA A 199 -2.86 4.24 3.28
CA ALA A 199 -4.03 4.68 2.55
C ALA A 199 -4.60 3.51 1.72
N PHE A 200 -5.92 3.41 1.68
CA PHE A 200 -6.64 2.42 0.89
C PHE A 200 -7.79 3.09 0.14
N VAL A 201 -7.78 3.01 -1.19
CA VAL A 201 -8.80 3.59 -2.08
C VAL A 201 -9.21 2.54 -3.09
N VAL A 202 -10.50 2.51 -3.42
CA VAL A 202 -11.08 1.66 -4.45
C VAL A 202 -12.02 2.48 -5.37
N PRO A 203 -12.42 1.96 -6.53
CA PRO A 203 -13.17 2.71 -7.54
C PRO A 203 -14.58 3.13 -7.11
N HIS A 204 -15.23 2.32 -6.27
CA HIS A 204 -16.65 2.43 -5.97
C HIS A 204 -16.96 2.27 -4.47
N PRO A 205 -17.95 2.99 -3.90
CA PRO A 205 -18.28 2.86 -2.48
C PRO A 205 -18.69 1.45 -2.05
N ASP A 206 -19.43 0.74 -2.88
CA ASP A 206 -19.79 -0.66 -2.60
C ASP A 206 -18.57 -1.58 -2.56
N ASP A 207 -17.56 -1.34 -3.41
CA ASP A 207 -16.31 -2.10 -3.35
C ASP A 207 -15.61 -1.81 -2.01
N TYR A 208 -15.64 -0.56 -1.54
CA TYR A 208 -15.05 -0.18 -0.25
C TYR A 208 -15.76 -0.88 0.90
N ARG A 209 -17.09 -0.92 0.92
CA ARG A 209 -17.86 -1.64 1.95
C ARG A 209 -17.49 -3.12 2.04
N LEU A 210 -17.34 -3.77 0.88
CA LEU A 210 -16.96 -5.19 0.82
C LEU A 210 -15.52 -5.43 1.27
N LEU A 211 -14.61 -4.48 0.98
CA LEU A 211 -13.19 -4.59 1.28
C LEU A 211 -12.79 -3.96 2.63
N HIS A 212 -13.67 -3.21 3.28
CA HIS A 212 -13.37 -2.51 4.53
C HIS A 212 -12.80 -3.45 5.60
N ALA A 213 -13.43 -4.60 5.79
CA ALA A 213 -12.99 -5.59 6.76
C ALA A 213 -11.67 -6.28 6.38
N SER A 214 -11.25 -6.25 5.11
CA SER A 214 -9.98 -6.89 4.71
C SER A 214 -8.76 -6.13 5.22
N LEU A 215 -8.92 -4.88 5.69
CA LEU A 215 -7.84 -4.08 6.27
C LEU A 215 -7.16 -4.72 7.48
N VAL A 216 -7.83 -5.64 8.19
CA VAL A 216 -7.21 -6.42 9.30
C VAL A 216 -6.28 -7.54 8.80
N GLU A 217 -6.40 -7.92 7.55
CA GLU A 217 -5.57 -8.94 6.91
C GLU A 217 -4.40 -8.34 6.14
N ASP A 218 -4.41 -7.03 5.93
CA ASP A 218 -3.34 -6.33 5.21
C ASP A 218 -2.06 -6.25 6.05
N LEU A 219 -0.94 -6.09 5.34
CA LEU A 219 0.39 -5.93 5.92
C LEU A 219 0.65 -4.47 6.30
N TYR A 220 1.19 -4.27 7.49
CA TYR A 220 1.63 -3.00 8.06
C TYR A 220 3.08 -3.11 8.52
N GLY A 221 3.83 -2.00 8.41
CA GLY A 221 5.23 -1.95 8.83
C GLY A 221 5.39 -2.09 10.34
N GLU A 222 6.57 -2.58 10.74
CA GLU A 222 6.97 -2.73 12.15
C GLU A 222 6.71 -1.47 12.99
N LEU A 223 7.03 -0.30 12.44
CA LEU A 223 6.85 0.98 13.12
C LEU A 223 5.38 1.25 13.48
N VAL A 224 4.45 0.87 12.60
CA VAL A 224 3.00 1.00 12.84
C VAL A 224 2.57 0.07 13.98
N HIS A 225 3.08 -1.16 13.99
CA HIS A 225 2.81 -2.11 15.06
C HIS A 225 3.35 -1.60 16.41
N GLN A 226 4.57 -1.05 16.43
CA GLN A 226 5.17 -0.45 17.62
C GLN A 226 4.38 0.77 18.11
N TYR A 227 3.95 1.65 17.22
CA TYR A 227 3.09 2.79 17.57
C TYR A 227 1.76 2.33 18.16
N ALA A 228 1.14 1.28 17.61
CA ALA A 228 -0.08 0.72 18.19
C ALA A 228 0.13 0.13 19.60
N LEU A 229 1.30 -0.42 19.89
CA LEU A 229 1.62 -1.02 21.19
C LEU A 229 2.00 0.01 22.25
N TYR A 230 2.83 0.98 21.91
CA TYR A 230 3.46 1.91 22.85
C TYR A 230 2.92 3.34 22.78
N GLY A 231 2.19 3.67 21.72
CA GLY A 231 1.68 5.02 21.50
C GLY A 231 0.54 5.37 22.43
N ALA A 232 0.43 6.66 22.73
CA ALA A 232 -0.71 7.20 23.46
C ALA A 232 -1.99 7.09 22.60
N PRO A 233 -3.17 7.03 23.23
CA PRO A 233 -4.44 7.21 22.53
C PRO A 233 -4.40 8.52 21.72
N VAL A 234 -4.99 8.48 20.53
CA VAL A 234 -5.13 9.66 19.69
C VAL A 234 -6.17 10.58 20.32
N ALA A 235 -5.86 11.87 20.42
CA ALA A 235 -6.80 12.84 20.97
C ALA A 235 -8.04 12.91 20.08
N ASP A 236 -9.19 12.61 20.69
CA ASP A 236 -10.49 12.92 20.10
C ASP A 236 -10.78 14.41 20.35
N THR A 237 -10.61 15.21 19.29
CA THR A 237 -10.86 16.65 19.37
C THR A 237 -12.28 16.92 18.88
N PRO A 238 -13.21 17.32 19.77
CA PRO A 238 -14.59 17.54 19.36
C PRO A 238 -14.66 18.66 18.33
N VAL A 239 -15.35 18.41 17.23
CA VAL A 239 -15.59 19.42 16.20
C VAL A 239 -16.47 20.52 16.80
N ARG A 240 -15.94 21.75 16.82
CA ARG A 240 -16.67 22.93 17.28
C ARG A 240 -16.97 23.84 16.10
N ILE A 241 -18.25 24.13 15.88
CA ILE A 241 -18.68 25.16 14.94
C ILE A 241 -18.49 26.51 15.65
N GLY A 242 -17.52 27.30 15.20
CA GLY A 242 -17.26 28.64 15.74
C GLY A 242 -18.31 29.66 15.31
N GLY A 243 -18.39 30.78 16.03
CA GLY A 243 -19.27 31.89 15.66
C GLY A 243 -20.76 31.62 15.93
N ALA A 244 -21.08 30.89 17.00
CA ALA A 244 -22.47 30.61 17.40
C ALA A 244 -23.32 31.88 17.50
N ASP A 245 -22.73 33.00 17.93
CA ASP A 245 -23.38 34.31 18.03
C ASP A 245 -23.83 34.88 16.68
N HIS A 246 -23.32 34.32 15.57
CA HIS A 246 -23.62 34.70 14.19
C HIS A 246 -24.49 33.68 13.46
N ILE A 247 -24.89 32.57 14.11
CA ILE A 247 -25.74 31.54 13.51
C ILE A 247 -27.18 31.76 14.01
N ARG A 248 -28.03 32.28 13.14
CA ARG A 248 -29.40 32.72 13.42
C ARG A 248 -30.45 31.77 12.86
N ASP A 249 -30.08 30.92 11.90
CA ASP A 249 -30.98 29.93 11.30
C ASP A 249 -30.28 28.62 10.88
N LEU A 250 -31.08 27.66 10.42
CA LEU A 250 -30.60 26.35 9.96
C LEU A 250 -29.75 26.43 8.67
N GLY A 251 -29.97 27.41 7.81
CA GLY A 251 -29.19 27.62 6.60
C GLY A 251 -27.77 28.08 6.92
N GLU A 252 -27.64 29.01 7.86
CA GLU A 252 -26.36 29.47 8.39
C GLU A 252 -25.61 28.34 9.11
N LEU A 253 -26.32 27.54 9.92
CA LEU A 253 -25.72 26.37 10.58
C LEU A 253 -25.17 25.35 9.57
N ARG A 254 -25.92 25.02 8.51
CA ARG A 254 -25.44 24.12 7.44
C ARG A 254 -24.24 24.70 6.70
N SER A 255 -24.24 26.02 6.49
CA SER A 255 -23.13 26.69 5.81
C SER A 255 -21.86 26.67 6.66
N ALA A 256 -21.98 26.90 7.96
CA ALA A 256 -20.89 26.81 8.92
C ALA A 256 -20.34 25.37 9.05
N ALA A 257 -21.22 24.36 9.10
CA ALA A 257 -20.81 22.95 9.08
C ALA A 257 -20.01 22.59 7.82
N ARG A 258 -20.50 23.00 6.63
CA ARG A 258 -19.78 22.79 5.36
C ARG A 258 -18.44 23.52 5.30
N ALA A 259 -18.33 24.70 5.93
CA ALA A 259 -17.07 25.42 6.02
C ALA A 259 -16.05 24.67 6.89
N GLN A 260 -16.51 24.13 8.02
CA GLN A 260 -15.69 23.30 8.90
C GLN A 260 -15.23 22.01 8.21
N GLU A 261 -16.10 21.34 7.46
CA GLU A 261 -15.76 20.16 6.65
C GLU A 261 -14.68 20.47 5.61
N ARG A 262 -14.79 21.60 4.91
CA ARG A 262 -13.77 22.05 3.94
C ARG A 262 -12.43 22.35 4.62
N ALA A 263 -12.45 23.07 5.74
CA ALA A 263 -11.25 23.39 6.51
C ALA A 263 -10.55 22.11 7.02
N TRP A 264 -11.33 21.12 7.47
CA TRP A 264 -10.82 19.80 7.84
C TRP A 264 -10.16 19.09 6.65
N ALA A 265 -10.84 19.03 5.50
CA ALA A 265 -10.31 18.37 4.31
C ALA A 265 -8.99 18.99 3.84
N GLU A 266 -8.90 20.33 3.87
CA GLU A 266 -7.68 21.08 3.54
C GLU A 266 -6.55 20.82 4.54
N ALA A 267 -6.83 20.94 5.85
CA ALA A 267 -5.85 20.66 6.90
C ALA A 267 -5.36 19.20 6.85
N HIS A 268 -6.25 18.26 6.55
CA HIS A 268 -5.89 16.86 6.38
C HIS A 268 -4.92 16.66 5.20
N GLY A 269 -5.22 17.23 4.03
CA GLY A 269 -4.35 17.13 2.86
C GLY A 269 -2.97 17.77 3.07
N THR A 270 -2.92 18.91 3.75
CA THR A 270 -1.71 19.72 3.90
C THR A 270 -0.84 19.36 5.10
N LEU A 271 -1.43 18.82 6.18
CA LEU A 271 -0.71 18.50 7.41
C LEU A 271 -0.60 16.99 7.63
N PHE A 272 -1.72 16.27 7.63
CA PHE A 272 -1.76 14.85 8.03
C PHE A 272 -1.31 13.91 6.91
N ALA A 273 -1.72 14.18 5.67
CA ALA A 273 -1.38 13.37 4.50
C ALA A 273 -0.08 13.82 3.81
N ARG A 274 0.59 14.85 4.36
CA ARG A 274 1.73 15.51 3.72
C ARG A 274 2.84 14.55 3.34
N GLU A 275 3.21 13.63 4.24
CA GLU A 275 4.28 12.66 3.99
C GLU A 275 3.99 11.73 2.78
N LEU A 276 2.71 11.52 2.44
CA LEU A 276 2.30 10.74 1.28
C LEU A 276 2.13 11.60 0.03
N LEU A 277 1.56 12.80 0.14
CA LEU A 277 1.19 13.61 -1.02
C LEU A 277 2.33 14.52 -1.51
N ASP A 278 3.18 14.98 -0.60
CA ASP A 278 4.30 15.84 -0.96
C ASP A 278 5.53 15.09 -1.46
N THR A 279 5.60 13.79 -1.20
CA THR A 279 6.76 12.97 -1.57
C THR A 279 6.83 12.76 -3.08
N SER A 280 8.03 12.91 -3.64
CA SER A 280 8.30 12.58 -5.04
C SER A 280 8.66 11.10 -5.18
N TYR A 281 7.85 10.37 -5.94
CA TYR A 281 7.96 8.93 -6.13
C TYR A 281 8.50 8.56 -7.51
N ALA A 282 9.26 7.47 -7.55
CA ALA A 282 9.53 6.76 -8.80
C ALA A 282 8.36 5.81 -9.08
N PHE A 283 7.81 5.84 -10.30
CA PHE A 283 6.70 4.98 -10.72
C PHE A 283 7.14 3.94 -11.75
N GLU A 284 6.71 2.71 -11.58
CA GLU A 284 6.86 1.62 -12.56
C GLU A 284 5.48 1.15 -13.02
N ARG A 285 5.31 0.99 -14.33
CA ARG A 285 4.08 0.46 -14.91
C ARG A 285 4.06 -1.06 -14.82
N VAL A 286 3.11 -1.62 -14.08
CA VAL A 286 2.91 -3.08 -13.97
C VAL A 286 2.05 -3.60 -15.11
N TYR A 287 0.92 -2.96 -15.38
CA TYR A 287 -0.05 -3.44 -16.36
C TYR A 287 -0.97 -2.32 -16.86
N ARG A 288 -1.39 -2.38 -18.13
CA ARG A 288 -2.36 -1.46 -18.73
C ARG A 288 -3.69 -2.17 -18.95
N MET A 289 -4.77 -1.63 -18.38
CA MET A 289 -6.15 -2.14 -18.41
C MET A 289 -7.01 -1.16 -19.20
N LYS A 290 -6.91 -1.19 -20.54
CA LYS A 290 -7.57 -0.22 -21.43
C LYS A 290 -7.32 1.22 -20.97
N SER A 291 -8.32 1.98 -20.50
CA SER A 291 -8.12 3.35 -20.01
C SER A 291 -7.33 3.45 -18.71
N PHE A 292 -7.25 2.38 -17.93
CA PHE A 292 -6.59 2.35 -16.63
C PHE A 292 -5.15 1.82 -16.71
N THR A 293 -4.31 2.23 -15.76
CA THR A 293 -2.94 1.73 -15.64
C THR A 293 -2.65 1.41 -14.18
N LEU A 294 -2.19 0.18 -13.92
CA LEU A 294 -1.67 -0.24 -12.63
C LEU A 294 -0.19 0.14 -12.54
N TRP A 295 0.13 0.92 -11.52
CA TRP A 295 1.45 1.41 -11.20
C TRP A 295 1.91 0.90 -9.84
N ARG A 296 3.22 0.83 -9.71
CA ARG A 296 3.97 0.66 -8.48
C ARG A 296 4.76 1.92 -8.22
N PHE A 297 4.96 2.27 -6.96
CA PHE A 297 5.71 3.47 -6.62
C PHE A 297 6.64 3.27 -5.42
N LEU A 298 7.80 3.91 -5.48
CA LEU A 298 8.80 3.92 -4.41
C LEU A 298 9.16 5.33 -3.98
N PRO A 299 9.34 5.54 -2.68
CA PRO A 299 9.76 6.82 -2.14
C PRO A 299 11.23 7.07 -2.51
N PRO A 300 11.74 8.28 -2.27
CA PRO A 300 13.12 8.59 -2.62
C PRO A 300 14.15 7.92 -1.69
N PHE A 301 13.70 7.37 -0.56
CA PHE A 301 14.53 6.81 0.52
C PHE A 301 15.44 7.86 1.18
N VAL A 302 14.93 9.09 1.36
CA VAL A 302 15.68 10.17 2.02
C VAL A 302 15.74 9.92 3.53
N ARG A 303 16.87 10.23 4.17
CA ARG A 303 17.07 10.01 5.61
C ARG A 303 16.88 11.30 6.40
N ASP A 304 15.68 11.88 6.34
CA ASP A 304 15.30 13.14 7.01
C ASP A 304 14.40 12.92 8.25
N GLY A 305 14.07 11.66 8.55
CA GLY A 305 13.16 11.29 9.65
C GLY A 305 11.68 11.40 9.29
N GLY A 306 11.35 11.78 8.06
CA GLY A 306 9.98 11.79 7.55
C GLY A 306 9.46 10.39 7.24
N GLY A 307 8.15 10.18 7.41
CA GLY A 307 7.48 8.96 6.98
C GLY A 307 7.55 8.80 5.46
N GLN A 308 7.83 7.59 4.99
CA GLN A 308 7.88 7.28 3.58
C GLN A 308 7.05 6.03 3.29
N HIS A 309 6.34 6.06 2.16
CA HIS A 309 5.40 5.02 1.78
C HIS A 309 5.85 4.37 0.47
N ILE A 310 5.74 3.05 0.39
CA ILE A 310 5.70 2.33 -0.89
C ILE A 310 4.26 1.97 -1.19
N GLY A 311 3.95 1.67 -2.44
CA GLY A 311 2.62 1.19 -2.72
C GLY A 311 2.32 1.00 -4.18
N GLU A 312 1.04 0.84 -4.47
CA GLU A 312 0.53 0.67 -5.82
C GLU A 312 -0.75 1.46 -6.00
N THR A 313 -0.98 1.86 -7.25
CA THR A 313 -2.12 2.67 -7.61
C THR A 313 -2.62 2.32 -9.00
N ILE A 314 -3.94 2.34 -9.19
CA ILE A 314 -4.53 2.36 -10.53
C ILE A 314 -4.95 3.79 -10.82
N THR A 315 -4.47 4.34 -11.93
CA THR A 315 -4.92 5.64 -12.43
C THR A 315 -5.68 5.49 -13.74
N ASP A 316 -6.62 6.39 -14.00
CA ASP A 316 -7.22 6.54 -15.33
C ASP A 316 -6.26 7.27 -16.29
N HIS A 317 -6.76 7.60 -17.49
CA HIS A 317 -6.02 8.33 -18.52
C HIS A 317 -5.74 9.80 -18.17
N ARG A 318 -6.46 10.37 -17.20
CA ARG A 318 -6.27 11.74 -16.68
C ARG A 318 -5.35 11.78 -15.47
N GLY A 319 -4.88 10.62 -15.01
CA GLY A 319 -4.06 10.50 -13.79
C GLY A 319 -4.90 10.47 -12.51
N GLN A 320 -6.22 10.41 -12.59
CA GLN A 320 -7.09 10.29 -11.42
C GLN A 320 -6.90 8.91 -10.78
N VAL A 321 -6.65 8.90 -9.47
CA VAL A 321 -6.54 7.67 -8.67
C VAL A 321 -7.90 6.97 -8.61
N ALA A 322 -7.95 5.73 -9.09
CA ALA A 322 -9.08 4.81 -8.96
C ALA A 322 -8.84 3.74 -7.88
N TYR A 323 -7.57 3.38 -7.66
CA TYR A 323 -7.14 2.50 -6.58
C TYR A 323 -5.85 3.04 -5.98
N LEU A 324 -5.70 2.93 -4.67
CA LEU A 324 -4.46 3.23 -3.96
C LEU A 324 -4.32 2.27 -2.80
N LYS A 325 -3.15 1.69 -2.65
CA LYS A 325 -2.79 0.93 -1.45
C LYS A 325 -1.35 1.26 -1.08
N THR A 326 -1.14 1.68 0.17
CA THR A 326 0.18 2.13 0.65
C THR A 326 0.63 1.36 1.88
N PHE A 327 1.95 1.27 2.03
CA PHE A 327 2.63 0.67 3.16
C PHE A 327 3.69 1.65 3.66
N ARG A 328 3.58 2.07 4.92
CA ARG A 328 4.60 2.90 5.54
C ARG A 328 5.85 2.10 5.90
N LEU A 329 7.01 2.63 5.50
CA LEU A 329 8.32 2.09 5.84
C LEU A 329 8.75 2.48 7.26
N SER A 330 9.49 1.58 7.91
CA SER A 330 10.25 1.92 9.12
C SER A 330 11.55 2.67 8.79
N ASP A 331 12.18 3.29 9.78
CA ASP A 331 13.47 3.96 9.57
C ASP A 331 14.57 2.97 9.14
N ALA A 332 14.52 1.73 9.63
CA ALA A 332 15.46 0.69 9.23
C ALA A 332 15.30 0.36 7.75
N GLN A 333 14.05 0.26 7.30
CA GLN A 333 13.68 0.04 5.90
C GLN A 333 14.11 1.20 5.00
N ILE A 334 13.92 2.46 5.44
CA ILE A 334 14.39 3.65 4.71
C ILE A 334 15.91 3.65 4.59
N ARG A 335 16.65 3.33 5.67
CA ARG A 335 18.12 3.23 5.64
C ARG A 335 18.61 2.15 4.67
N ARG A 336 17.95 0.98 4.64
CA ARG A 336 18.23 -0.10 3.69
C ARG A 336 18.01 0.35 2.25
N GLY A 337 16.84 0.92 1.95
CA GLY A 337 16.51 1.44 0.62
C GLY A 337 17.46 2.55 0.16
N HIS A 338 17.87 3.45 1.06
CA HIS A 338 18.87 4.47 0.76
C HIS A 338 20.20 3.87 0.32
N LEU A 339 20.71 2.88 1.06
CA LEU A 339 21.97 2.20 0.71
C LEU A 339 21.88 1.51 -0.65
N LEU A 340 20.80 0.76 -0.91
CA LEU A 340 20.60 0.09 -2.19
C LEU A 340 20.48 1.08 -3.34
N ARG A 341 19.75 2.19 -3.15
CA ARG A 341 19.64 3.25 -4.15
C ARG A 341 21.00 3.85 -4.48
N THR A 342 21.83 4.13 -3.48
CA THR A 342 23.19 4.65 -3.70
C THR A 342 24.05 3.64 -4.45
N VAL A 343 24.04 2.37 -4.04
CA VAL A 343 24.86 1.33 -4.67
C VAL A 343 24.40 1.06 -6.10
N ALA A 344 23.10 0.96 -6.34
CA ALA A 344 22.53 0.77 -7.67
C ALA A 344 22.81 1.97 -8.59
N GLY A 345 22.69 3.20 -8.08
CA GLY A 345 23.04 4.42 -8.82
C GLY A 345 24.53 4.58 -9.11
N ALA A 346 25.38 3.80 -8.45
CA ALA A 346 26.82 3.71 -8.68
C ALA A 346 27.21 2.45 -9.47
N ASP A 347 26.26 1.83 -10.18
CA ASP A 347 26.46 0.59 -10.96
C ASP A 347 27.08 -0.55 -10.15
N TRP A 348 26.74 -0.61 -8.86
CA TRP A 348 27.28 -1.57 -7.90
C TRP A 348 28.80 -1.50 -7.67
N GLN A 349 29.44 -0.38 -8.01
CA GLN A 349 30.85 -0.13 -7.67
C GLN A 349 30.96 0.47 -6.26
N LEU A 350 31.57 -0.26 -5.32
CA LEU A 350 31.63 0.17 -3.91
C LEU A 350 32.39 1.49 -3.73
N ASP A 351 33.47 1.72 -4.47
CA ASP A 351 34.26 2.96 -4.36
C ASP A 351 33.46 4.18 -4.84
N ARG A 352 32.71 4.05 -5.93
CA ARG A 352 31.81 5.10 -6.43
C ARG A 352 30.65 5.35 -5.47
N ALA A 353 30.05 4.28 -4.93
CA ALA A 353 28.98 4.39 -3.94
C ALA A 353 29.47 5.04 -2.64
N ALA A 354 30.68 4.71 -2.18
CA ALA A 354 31.29 5.31 -1.01
C ALA A 354 31.56 6.81 -1.21
N ALA A 355 32.11 7.18 -2.37
CA ALA A 355 32.31 8.57 -2.75
C ALA A 355 30.97 9.35 -2.81
N ALA A 356 29.92 8.76 -3.37
CA ALA A 356 28.58 9.36 -3.41
C ALA A 356 27.97 9.58 -2.01
N LEU A 357 28.39 8.81 -1.00
CA LEU A 357 27.99 8.96 0.39
C LEU A 357 28.91 9.88 1.19
N GLY A 358 29.99 10.38 0.59
CA GLY A 358 31.04 11.11 1.31
C GLY A 358 31.71 10.27 2.39
N SER A 359 31.87 8.96 2.17
CA SER A 359 32.46 8.03 3.12
C SER A 359 33.57 7.18 2.51
N SER A 360 34.33 6.45 3.34
CA SER A 360 35.27 5.44 2.84
C SER A 360 34.55 4.15 2.43
N ARG A 361 35.25 3.31 1.66
CA ARG A 361 34.77 1.99 1.27
C ARG A 361 34.58 1.07 2.48
N GLU A 362 35.47 1.09 3.47
CA GLU A 362 35.31 0.27 4.68
C GLU A 362 34.06 0.67 5.46
N GLU A 363 33.79 1.97 5.54
CA GLU A 363 32.60 2.49 6.20
C GLU A 363 31.32 2.09 5.46
N LEU A 364 31.31 2.11 4.12
CA LEU A 364 30.20 1.59 3.34
C LEU A 364 29.97 0.10 3.59
N VAL A 365 31.03 -0.72 3.56
CA VAL A 365 30.96 -2.16 3.84
C VAL A 365 30.38 -2.41 5.25
N ARG A 366 30.85 -1.67 6.25
CA ARG A 366 30.34 -1.74 7.63
C ARG A 366 28.84 -1.41 7.69
N ARG A 367 28.40 -0.36 7.00
CA ARG A 367 26.98 0.03 6.92
C ARG A 367 26.13 -1.02 6.23
N MET A 368 26.62 -1.61 5.13
CA MET A 368 25.94 -2.69 4.43
C MET A 368 25.77 -3.92 5.33
N ARG A 369 26.81 -4.31 6.08
CA ARG A 369 26.73 -5.40 7.06
C ARG A 369 25.72 -5.12 8.16
N ALA A 370 25.78 -3.93 8.77
CA ALA A 370 24.85 -3.50 9.81
C ALA A 370 23.38 -3.42 9.30
N ALA A 371 23.19 -3.17 8.01
CA ALA A 371 21.90 -3.15 7.36
C ALA A 371 21.37 -4.54 6.95
N GLY A 372 22.09 -5.62 7.27
CA GLY A 372 21.69 -7.00 6.94
C GLY A 372 22.14 -7.46 5.55
N PHE A 373 22.99 -6.70 4.85
CA PHE A 373 23.45 -7.03 3.49
C PHE A 373 24.76 -7.82 3.45
N SER A 374 25.15 -8.44 4.56
CA SER A 374 26.38 -9.23 4.67
C SER A 374 26.48 -10.34 3.61
N ALA A 375 25.36 -11.00 3.28
CA ALA A 375 25.32 -12.08 2.28
C ALA A 375 25.67 -11.62 0.86
N LEU A 376 25.53 -10.31 0.57
CA LEU A 376 25.92 -9.76 -0.73
C LEU A 376 27.43 -9.66 -0.88
N LEU A 377 28.15 -9.45 0.23
CA LEU A 377 29.57 -9.17 0.24
C LEU A 377 30.37 -10.47 0.34
N LYS A 378 31.57 -10.49 -0.23
CA LYS A 378 32.52 -11.58 0.07
C LYS A 378 32.90 -11.56 1.55
N SER A 379 33.12 -12.75 2.10
CA SER A 379 33.51 -12.94 3.50
C SER A 379 34.88 -12.35 3.85
N SER A 380 35.73 -12.11 2.85
CA SER A 380 37.10 -11.59 3.02
C SER A 380 37.21 -10.05 3.03
N LEU A 381 36.09 -9.33 2.99
CA LEU A 381 36.05 -7.85 2.96
C LEU A 381 36.02 -7.18 4.33
#